data_AF-A0A9X2HJL5-F1
#
_entry.id   AF-A0A9X2HJL5-F1
#
_cell.length_a   1.000
_cell.length_b   1.000
_cell.length_c   1.000
_cell.angle_alpha   90.00
_cell.angle_beta   90.00
_cell.angle_gamma   90.00
#
_symmetry.space_group_name_H-M   'P 1'
#
loop_
_entity.id
_entity.type
_entity.pdbx_description
1 polymer ?
#
loop_
_entity_poly.entity_id
_entity_poly.type
_entity_poly.pdbx_seq_one_letter_code
_entity_poly.pdbx_strand_id
1 'polypeptide(L)'
;MTSFVVSLHAAERWCERVNPSLTPVQAIGVIEQHARIIEAAIQFGCTYVKINRKTRLVLQGAVVVTVYGFEQRPRSTRWDVPE
;
A
#
# COMPACT_ATOMS: atom_id res chain seq x y z
N MET A 1 16.99 -0.45 -9.61
CA MET A 1 16.30 -1.59 -8.97
C MET A 1 15.83 -1.11 -7.62
N THR A 2 14.55 -1.31 -7.30
CA THR A 2 13.95 -0.99 -5.99
C THR A 2 14.40 -2.02 -4.96
N SER A 3 14.57 -1.60 -3.70
CA SER A 3 14.98 -2.51 -2.62
C SER A 3 13.82 -3.29 -1.99
N PHE A 4 12.62 -3.23 -2.59
CA PHE A 4 11.41 -3.85 -2.08
C PHE A 4 10.67 -4.60 -3.18
N VAL A 5 9.82 -5.54 -2.78
CA VAL A 5 9.02 -6.36 -3.69
C VAL A 5 7.56 -5.97 -3.57
N VAL A 6 6.85 -5.89 -4.69
CA VAL A 6 5.38 -5.75 -4.71
C VAL A 6 4.78 -7.13 -4.90
N SER A 7 3.94 -7.58 -3.96
CA SER A 7 3.26 -8.86 -4.13
C SER A 7 2.22 -8.76 -5.26
N LEU A 8 2.00 -9.85 -5.99
CA LEU A 8 0.95 -9.91 -7.00
C LEU A 8 -0.42 -9.55 -6.40
N HIS A 9 -0.68 -10.02 -5.18
CA HIS A 9 -1.89 -9.68 -4.44
C HIS A 9 -2.06 -8.16 -4.23
N ALA A 10 -0.99 -7.44 -3.88
CA ALA A 10 -1.04 -5.99 -3.72
C ALA A 10 -1.39 -5.30 -5.05
N ALA A 11 -0.82 -5.76 -6.16
CA ALA A 11 -1.12 -5.24 -7.49
C ALA A 11 -2.58 -5.49 -7.89
N GLU A 12 -3.10 -6.70 -7.66
CA GLU A 12 -4.52 -7.03 -7.88
C GLU A 12 -5.44 -6.13 -7.04
N ARG A 13 -5.14 -5.94 -5.74
CA ARG A 13 -5.92 -5.04 -4.88
C ARG A 13 -5.87 -3.59 -5.32
N TRP A 14 -4.74 -3.15 -5.89
CA TRP A 14 -4.66 -1.82 -6.48
C TRP A 14 -5.61 -1.68 -7.67
N CYS A 15 -5.61 -2.64 -8.58
CA CYS A 15 -6.55 -2.69 -9.70
C CYS A 15 -8.00 -2.66 -9.19
N GLU A 16 -8.36 -3.51 -8.23
CA GLU A 16 -9.72 -3.57 -7.71
C GLU A 16 -10.18 -2.30 -6.97
N ARG A 17 -9.30 -1.68 -6.17
CA ARG A 17 -9.71 -0.67 -5.16
C ARG A 17 -9.25 0.75 -5.45
N VAL A 18 -8.29 0.92 -6.33
CA VAL A 18 -7.67 2.21 -6.61
C VAL A 18 -7.89 2.60 -8.07
N ASN A 19 -7.59 1.70 -9.01
CA ASN A 19 -7.80 1.96 -10.43
C ASN A 19 -8.11 0.68 -11.23
N PRO A 20 -9.40 0.40 -11.50
CA PRO A 20 -9.84 -0.79 -12.24
C PRO A 20 -9.42 -0.83 -13.71
N SER A 21 -8.95 0.28 -14.28
CA SER A 21 -8.52 0.31 -15.68
C SER A 21 -7.10 -0.22 -15.91
N LEU A 22 -6.35 -0.54 -14.84
CA LEU A 22 -4.97 -1.00 -14.93
C LEU A 22 -4.88 -2.53 -14.86
N THR A 23 -3.87 -3.09 -15.54
CA THR A 23 -3.45 -4.47 -15.31
C THR A 23 -2.55 -4.57 -14.07
N PRO A 24 -2.40 -5.76 -13.45
CA PRO A 24 -1.50 -5.93 -12.30
C PRO A 24 -0.06 -5.49 -12.58
N VAL A 25 0.47 -5.75 -13.79
CA VAL A 25 1.81 -5.31 -14.19
C VAL A 25 1.91 -3.78 -14.22
N GLN A 26 0.89 -3.10 -14.75
CA GLN A 26 0.86 -1.63 -14.74
C GLN A 26 0.73 -1.09 -13.31
N ALA A 27 -0.06 -1.74 -12.46
CA ALA A 27 -0.20 -1.36 -11.06
C ALA A 27 1.12 -1.47 -10.28
N ILE A 28 1.93 -2.51 -10.53
CA ILE A 28 3.29 -2.63 -9.97
C ILE A 28 4.13 -1.41 -10.36
N GLY A 29 4.16 -1.07 -11.65
CA GLY A 29 4.90 0.10 -12.13
C GLY A 29 4.44 1.42 -11.48
N VAL A 30 3.15 1.57 -11.20
CA VAL A 30 2.60 2.74 -10.48
C VAL A 30 3.04 2.74 -9.01
N ILE A 31 3.02 1.59 -8.34
CA ILE A 31 3.49 1.48 -6.94
C ILE A 31 4.99 1.80 -6.86
N GLU A 32 5.79 1.33 -7.82
CA GLU A 32 7.23 1.57 -7.89
C GLU A 32 7.60 3.05 -8.12
N GLN A 33 6.72 3.86 -8.71
CA GLN A 33 6.93 5.32 -8.79
C GLN A 33 7.00 5.98 -7.40
N HIS A 34 6.48 5.32 -6.37
CA HIS A 34 6.56 5.75 -4.98
C HIS A 34 7.74 5.12 -4.22
N ALA A 35 8.74 4.56 -4.92
CA ALA A 35 9.85 3.83 -4.31
C ALA A 35 10.53 4.61 -3.17
N ARG A 36 10.87 5.89 -3.37
CA ARG A 36 11.56 6.70 -2.37
C ARG A 36 10.85 6.75 -1.02
N ILE A 37 9.52 6.87 -1.00
CA ILE A 37 8.76 6.94 0.26
C ILE A 37 8.56 5.56 0.88
N ILE A 38 8.43 4.52 0.05
CA ILE A 38 8.31 3.13 0.50
C ILE A 38 9.61 2.68 1.16
N GLU A 39 10.75 2.95 0.52
CA GLU A 39 12.08 2.61 1.04
C GLU A 39 12.37 3.33 2.35
N ALA A 40 12.08 4.63 2.44
CA ALA A 40 12.20 5.37 3.68
C ALA A 40 11.36 4.73 4.80
N ALA A 41 10.11 4.41 4.52
CA ALA A 41 9.22 3.78 5.50
C ALA A 41 9.74 2.41 5.96
N ILE A 42 10.29 1.60 5.05
CA ILE A 42 10.93 0.33 5.40
C ILE A 42 12.14 0.56 6.32
N GLN A 43 13.00 1.54 6.00
CA GLN A 43 14.15 1.89 6.84
C GLN A 43 13.75 2.35 8.25
N PHE A 44 12.62 3.06 8.37
CA PHE A 44 12.04 3.46 9.66
C PHE A 44 11.26 2.33 10.36
N GLY A 45 11.15 1.13 9.78
CA GLY A 45 10.41 0.01 10.36
C GLY A 45 8.89 0.21 10.35
N CYS A 46 8.37 1.04 9.44
CA CYS A 46 6.94 1.30 9.32
C CYS A 46 6.20 0.09 8.73
N THR A 47 4.97 -0.13 9.21
CA THR A 47 4.10 -1.22 8.73
C THR A 47 3.16 -0.78 7.61
N TYR A 48 3.07 0.51 7.31
CA TYR A 48 2.28 1.04 6.21
C TYR A 48 2.80 2.38 5.71
N VAL A 49 2.46 2.72 4.47
CA VAL A 49 2.76 4.01 3.82
C VAL A 49 1.50 4.59 3.22
N LYS A 50 1.26 5.87 3.49
CA LYS A 50 0.19 6.64 2.86
C LYS A 50 0.77 7.45 1.71
N ILE A 51 0.50 7.03 0.48
CA ILE A 51 1.03 7.69 -0.73
C ILE A 51 0.19 8.91 -1.14
N ASN A 52 -1.10 8.93 -0.80
CA ASN A 52 -1.98 10.09 -1.00
C ASN A 52 -3.13 10.07 0.02
N ARG A 53 -4.08 11.00 -0.07
CA ARG A 53 -5.21 11.06 0.89
C ARG A 53 -6.08 9.80 0.91
N LYS A 54 -6.05 9.02 -0.18
CA LYS A 54 -6.99 7.95 -0.49
C LYS A 54 -6.40 6.55 -0.52
N THR A 55 -5.08 6.42 -0.62
CA THR A 55 -4.41 5.14 -0.82
C THR A 55 -3.36 4.86 0.25
N ARG A 56 -3.39 3.64 0.80
CA ARG A 56 -2.41 3.14 1.76
C ARG A 56 -1.83 1.82 1.27
N LEU A 57 -0.51 1.70 1.35
CA LEU A 57 0.25 0.49 1.09
C LEU A 57 0.59 -0.16 2.42
N VAL A 58 0.33 -1.45 2.56
CA VAL A 58 0.74 -2.22 3.75
C VAL A 58 2.08 -2.88 3.46
N LEU A 59 2.99 -2.77 4.42
CA LEU A 59 4.33 -3.31 4.36
C LEU A 59 4.49 -4.47 5.33
N GLN A 60 5.18 -5.51 4.88
CA GLN A 60 5.67 -6.59 5.73
C GLN A 60 7.16 -6.77 5.41
N GLY A 61 8.02 -6.19 6.25
CA GLY A 61 9.44 -6.05 5.93
C GLY A 61 9.63 -5.23 4.64
N ALA A 62 10.40 -5.77 3.70
CA ALA A 62 10.63 -5.15 2.38
C ALA A 62 9.60 -5.54 1.32
N VAL A 63 8.39 -5.96 1.71
CA VAL A 63 7.34 -6.41 0.78
C VAL A 63 6.08 -5.56 0.93
N VAL A 64 5.57 -5.03 -0.18
CA VAL A 64 4.23 -4.44 -0.26
C VAL A 64 3.23 -5.58 -0.41
N VAL A 65 2.47 -5.86 0.65
CA VAL A 65 1.60 -7.06 0.72
C VAL A 65 0.15 -6.80 0.34
N THR A 66 -0.36 -5.59 0.57
CA THR A 66 -1.73 -5.22 0.18
C THR A 66 -1.89 -3.71 0.02
N VAL A 67 -3.01 -3.32 -0.60
CA VAL A 67 -3.37 -1.94 -0.89
C VAL A 67 -4.79 -1.66 -0.42
N TYR A 68 -4.96 -0.58 0.34
CA TYR A 68 -6.27 -0.05 0.71
C TYR A 68 -6.56 1.22 -0.09
N GLY A 69 -7.67 1.21 -0.84
CA GLY A 69 -8.22 2.35 -1.58
C GLY A 69 -9.43 2.99 -0.89
N PHE A 70 -9.98 4.05 -1.48
CA PHE A 70 -11.06 4.88 -0.92
C PHE A 70 -12.43 4.21 -1.02
N GLU A 71 -12.60 3.01 -0.46
CA GLU A 71 -13.94 2.47 -0.22
C GLU A 71 -14.02 1.46 0.93
N GLN A 72 -12.94 1.27 1.67
CA GLN A 72 -12.96 0.49 2.90
C GLN A 72 -12.50 1.38 4.04
N ARG A 73 -13.38 2.28 4.50
CA ARG A 73 -13.45 2.47 5.94
C ARG A 73 -13.95 1.13 6.48
N PRO A 74 -13.15 0.33 7.21
CA PRO A 74 -13.79 -0.45 8.25
C PRO A 74 -14.58 0.57 9.06
N ARG A 75 -15.92 0.44 9.08
CA ARG A 75 -16.71 1.15 10.08
C ARG A 75 -16.03 0.85 11.41
N SER A 76 -15.39 1.87 11.98
CA SER A 76 -15.00 1.94 13.38
C SER A 76 -14.85 0.58 14.08
N THR A 77 -13.64 0.06 14.15
CA THR A 77 -13.20 -0.58 15.38
C THR A 77 -12.18 0.34 15.99
N ARG A 78 -12.70 1.28 16.77
CA ARG A 78 -12.17 1.63 18.09
C ARG A 78 -10.63 1.65 18.18
N TRP A 79 -10.04 2.81 17.93
CA TRP A 79 -8.80 3.21 18.60
C TRP A 79 -9.17 4.10 19.81
N ASP A 80 -10.16 3.67 20.61
CA ASP A 80 -10.26 4.17 21.98
C ASP A 80 -9.19 3.40 22.75
N VAL A 81 -8.09 4.08 23.05
CA VAL A 81 -7.17 3.64 24.10
C VAL A 81 -7.89 3.96 25.42
N PRO A 82 -8.23 2.98 26.27
CA PRO A 82 -8.72 3.29 27.59
C PRO A 82 -7.56 3.89 28.41
N GLU A 83 -7.74 5.11 28.90
CA GLU A 83 -7.11 5.59 30.14
C GLU A 83 -7.75 4.92 31.35
#